data_AF-A0A974HXL4-F1
#
_entry.id   AF-A0A974HXL4-F1
#
_cell.length_a   1.000
_cell.length_b   1.000
_cell.length_c   1.000
_cell.angle_alpha   90.00
_cell.angle_beta   90.00
_cell.angle_gamma   90.00
#
_symmetry.space_group_name_H-M   'P 1'
#
loop_
_entity.id
_entity.type
_entity.pdbx_description
1 polymer ?
#
loop_
_entity_poly.entity_id
_entity_poly.type
_entity_poly.pdbx_seq_one_letter_code
_entity_poly.pdbx_strand_id
1 'polypeptide(L)'
;MATVMIGLPAVLPAPPSSVLLAELNELEPIQAGRAALPPLGSGSPAPPSLAAAAAATTTAAAAATTHSLSVTSSAHTGQCSSRLPRHGTELTMAAVQQNTLDFQLSVTADGNTIIKDLQPIFQEQEMTETVHAWEDHGYLATYTGKNGSFATVRIYPRGLVLIDVQCSDEPQEKASAHQILNKIEEKMQEILHNSIRQVKRLPALVRGAPVDRYWPTADGRLVEYDIDEVVYSKESPYQNIKIMHSKQFGNILILNGDVNLAESDLAYTHAIMGSGKEDYYGKEVLILGGGDGGILYELVKLNPKMVTMVEIDQMVIDGCREYMRKTCGDVLDNLKGDCYQVLVEDCVPVLKMYAKEGRTFDYVINDLTAVPISTSPEEDSTWEFLHLILDLSMKVLKDDGKYFTQGNCVNLTEALTLYEEQLNMLSCPVQFSKEVVCVPSYMELWVFYTIWKKRSGS
;
A
#
# COMPACT_ATOMS: atom_id res chain seq x y z
N MET A 1 25.36 15.83 16.51
CA MET A 1 25.36 15.62 15.04
C MET A 1 25.96 14.24 14.78
N ALA A 2 25.10 13.24 14.61
CA ALA A 2 25.45 11.95 14.02
C ALA A 2 24.18 11.49 13.29
N THR A 3 24.24 11.51 11.96
CA THR A 3 23.15 11.12 11.07
C THR A 3 23.08 9.60 11.05
N VAL A 4 21.98 9.03 11.54
CA VAL A 4 21.68 7.60 11.36
C VAL A 4 21.01 7.47 10.00
N MET A 5 21.72 6.87 9.05
CA MET A 5 21.18 6.45 7.76
C MET A 5 20.39 5.16 8.01
N ILE A 6 19.07 5.24 7.98
CA ILE A 6 18.19 4.07 8.06
C ILE A 6 18.14 3.46 6.65
N GLY A 7 18.65 2.24 6.50
CA GLY A 7 18.63 1.47 5.26
C GLY A 7 17.23 0.92 4.95
N LEU A 8 16.97 0.64 3.67
CA LEU A 8 15.77 -0.06 3.21
C LEU A 8 15.55 -1.38 3.98
N PRO A 9 14.29 -1.80 4.22
CA PRO A 9 14.02 -3.10 4.81
C PRO A 9 14.54 -4.22 3.90
N ALA A 10 15.22 -5.18 4.52
CA ALA A 10 15.74 -6.36 3.86
C ALA A 10 14.59 -7.26 3.39
N VAL A 11 14.52 -7.51 2.08
CA VAL A 11 13.79 -8.65 1.53
C VAL A 11 14.45 -9.92 2.07
N LEU A 12 13.68 -10.75 2.77
CA LEU A 12 14.15 -12.07 3.23
C LEU A 12 14.65 -12.88 2.02
N PRO A 13 15.83 -13.52 2.09
CA PRO A 13 16.37 -14.26 0.94
C PRO A 13 15.55 -15.53 0.66
N ALA A 14 15.10 -15.69 -0.57
CA ALA A 14 14.45 -16.91 -1.04
C ALA A 14 15.43 -18.12 -0.98
N PRO A 15 14.99 -19.32 -0.57
CA PRO A 15 15.82 -20.51 -0.57
C PRO A 15 16.12 -21.00 -2.01
N PRO A 16 17.25 -21.70 -2.22
CA PRO A 16 17.72 -22.07 -3.56
C PRO A 16 16.77 -23.04 -4.27
N SER A 17 16.41 -22.69 -5.51
CA SER A 17 15.56 -23.49 -6.39
C SER A 17 16.29 -24.74 -6.89
N SER A 18 16.01 -25.89 -6.26
CA SER A 18 16.16 -27.17 -6.93
C SER A 18 15.15 -28.16 -6.40
N VAL A 19 14.45 -28.82 -7.34
CA VAL A 19 13.49 -29.92 -7.17
C VAL A 19 12.04 -29.49 -6.94
N LEU A 20 11.31 -29.26 -8.04
CA LEU A 20 9.92 -29.74 -8.23
C LEU A 20 9.51 -29.49 -9.69
N LEU A 21 9.89 -30.44 -10.54
CA LEU A 21 9.42 -30.56 -11.92
C LEU A 21 8.89 -31.99 -12.08
N ALA A 22 7.74 -32.27 -11.47
CA ALA A 22 6.87 -33.40 -11.77
C ALA A 22 5.57 -33.23 -10.98
N GLU A 23 4.45 -33.65 -11.57
CA GLU A 23 3.10 -33.70 -10.99
C GLU A 23 2.27 -32.41 -11.06
N LEU A 24 2.01 -31.96 -12.28
CA LEU A 24 0.75 -31.29 -12.63
C LEU A 24 0.16 -31.96 -13.86
N ASN A 25 -0.58 -33.05 -13.65
CA ASN A 25 -1.59 -33.52 -14.58
C ASN A 25 -2.74 -34.10 -13.73
N GLU A 26 -3.96 -33.76 -14.13
CA GLU A 26 -5.26 -34.21 -13.60
C GLU A 26 -5.92 -33.34 -12.53
N LEU A 27 -6.58 -32.26 -12.97
CA LEU A 27 -7.87 -31.83 -12.41
C LEU A 27 -8.77 -31.27 -13.53
N GLU A 28 -9.90 -31.95 -13.78
CA GLU A 28 -10.95 -31.54 -14.72
C GLU A 28 -11.82 -30.38 -14.16
N PRO A 29 -12.46 -29.56 -15.02
CA PRO A 29 -13.18 -28.35 -14.62
C PRO A 29 -14.57 -28.62 -14.02
N ILE A 30 -14.85 -27.99 -12.88
CA ILE A 30 -16.18 -27.97 -12.22
C ILE A 30 -17.12 -26.99 -12.94
N GLN A 31 -18.31 -27.45 -13.29
CA GLN A 31 -19.39 -26.70 -13.95
C GLN A 31 -20.00 -25.61 -13.04
N ALA A 32 -20.09 -24.38 -13.56
CA ALA A 32 -20.79 -23.27 -12.92
C ALA A 32 -22.32 -23.37 -13.15
N GLY A 33 -23.08 -23.58 -12.08
CA GLY A 33 -24.54 -23.52 -12.07
C GLY A 33 -25.06 -22.08 -12.13
N ARG A 34 -25.90 -21.79 -13.13
CA ARG A 34 -26.67 -20.55 -13.26
C ARG A 34 -27.72 -20.43 -12.15
N ALA A 35 -27.67 -19.37 -11.36
CA ALA A 35 -28.78 -18.93 -10.52
C ALA A 35 -29.43 -17.68 -11.14
N ALA A 36 -30.75 -17.74 -11.32
CA ALA A 36 -31.58 -16.71 -11.93
C ALA A 36 -31.92 -15.59 -10.92
N LEU A 37 -31.83 -14.33 -11.38
CA LEU A 37 -32.28 -13.14 -10.66
C LEU A 37 -33.80 -12.92 -10.86
N PRO A 38 -34.57 -12.53 -9.83
CA PRO A 38 -35.97 -12.12 -9.97
C PRO A 38 -36.10 -10.65 -10.42
N PRO A 39 -37.26 -10.24 -10.97
CA PRO A 39 -37.40 -9.00 -11.75
C PRO A 39 -37.59 -7.74 -10.89
N LEU A 40 -37.05 -6.63 -11.39
CA LEU A 40 -37.21 -5.27 -10.87
C LEU A 40 -38.61 -4.71 -11.17
N GLY A 41 -39.33 -4.35 -10.11
CA GLY A 41 -40.61 -3.63 -10.18
C GLY A 41 -40.40 -2.11 -10.21
N SER A 42 -41.06 -1.47 -11.16
CA SER A 42 -41.10 -0.02 -11.41
C SER A 42 -41.90 0.75 -10.35
N GLY A 43 -41.36 1.87 -9.87
CA GLY A 43 -42.13 2.87 -9.11
C GLY A 43 -41.30 4.07 -8.64
N SER A 44 -41.33 5.17 -9.41
CA SER A 44 -40.93 6.50 -8.92
C SER A 44 -41.96 7.07 -7.93
N PRO A 45 -41.54 8.00 -7.05
CA PRO A 45 -42.07 9.35 -7.21
C PRO A 45 -41.02 10.47 -7.05
N ALA A 46 -41.35 11.60 -7.68
CA ALA A 46 -40.61 12.86 -7.74
C ALA A 46 -40.78 13.71 -6.44
N PRO A 47 -40.04 14.83 -6.28
CA PRO A 47 -39.67 15.42 -4.97
C PRO A 47 -40.58 16.58 -4.54
N PRO A 48 -40.41 17.12 -3.31
CA PRO A 48 -40.83 18.47 -2.98
C PRO A 48 -39.65 19.46 -2.86
N SER A 49 -40.03 20.72 -3.02
CA SER A 49 -39.26 21.91 -3.36
C SER A 49 -38.69 22.71 -2.17
N LEU A 50 -37.66 23.50 -2.49
CA LEU A 50 -37.12 24.71 -1.84
C LEU A 50 -38.00 25.46 -0.83
N ALA A 51 -37.37 25.91 0.27
CA ALA A 51 -37.54 27.26 0.81
C ALA A 51 -36.28 27.72 1.57
N ALA A 52 -35.85 28.94 1.28
CA ALA A 52 -34.71 29.64 1.86
C ALA A 52 -35.09 30.41 3.14
N ALA A 53 -34.11 30.68 4.00
CA ALA A 53 -34.07 31.90 4.82
C ALA A 53 -32.65 32.17 5.33
N ALA A 54 -32.14 33.35 4.97
CA ALA A 54 -30.94 33.97 5.52
C ALA A 54 -31.28 34.76 6.79
N ALA A 55 -30.32 34.90 7.71
CA ALA A 55 -30.14 36.11 8.52
C ALA A 55 -28.76 36.10 9.21
N ALA A 56 -28.08 37.23 9.09
CA ALA A 56 -26.78 37.54 9.67
C ALA A 56 -26.86 37.86 11.17
N THR A 57 -25.75 37.72 11.90
CA THR A 57 -25.28 38.81 12.78
C THR A 57 -23.78 38.71 13.06
N THR A 58 -23.11 39.82 12.80
CA THR A 58 -21.79 40.27 13.23
C THR A 58 -21.61 40.28 14.75
N THR A 59 -20.39 40.04 15.22
CA THR A 59 -19.75 40.88 16.27
C THR A 59 -18.24 40.72 16.25
N ALA A 60 -17.56 41.83 16.50
CA ALA A 60 -16.14 42.03 16.36
C ALA A 60 -15.42 42.15 17.72
N ALA A 61 -14.11 41.92 17.66
CA ALA A 61 -13.03 42.56 18.42
C ALA A 61 -12.93 42.35 19.95
N ALA A 62 -11.75 41.87 20.37
CA ALA A 62 -10.96 42.55 21.39
C ALA A 62 -9.49 42.10 21.33
N ALA A 63 -8.60 43.06 21.08
CA ALA A 63 -7.17 42.94 21.28
C ALA A 63 -6.82 43.13 22.76
N ALA A 64 -5.81 42.40 23.25
CA ALA A 64 -5.15 42.72 24.51
C ALA A 64 -3.64 42.45 24.39
N THR A 65 -2.90 43.54 24.25
CA THR A 65 -1.46 43.68 24.48
C THR A 65 -1.11 43.44 25.95
N THR A 66 -0.04 42.70 26.21
CA THR A 66 0.78 42.87 27.42
C THR A 66 2.27 42.67 27.09
N HIS A 67 3.05 43.71 27.40
CA HIS A 67 4.51 43.69 27.49
C HIS A 67 4.98 42.83 28.67
N SER A 68 6.12 42.15 28.53
CA SER A 68 7.26 42.37 29.45
C SER A 68 8.56 41.65 29.05
N LEU A 69 9.62 42.46 29.10
CA LEU A 69 10.98 42.19 29.55
C LEU A 69 11.94 41.31 28.72
N SER A 70 12.81 42.07 28.04
CA SER A 70 14.17 41.76 27.64
C SER A 70 15.09 41.29 28.78
N VAL A 71 15.91 40.27 28.51
CA VAL A 71 17.25 40.15 29.08
C VAL A 71 18.24 39.96 27.93
N THR A 72 19.12 40.94 27.80
CA THR A 72 20.26 40.99 26.90
C THR A 72 21.43 40.17 27.45
N SER A 73 22.08 39.36 26.62
CA SER A 73 23.53 39.22 26.66
C SER A 73 24.09 39.15 25.24
N SER A 74 24.92 40.14 24.94
CA SER A 74 25.63 40.31 23.68
C SER A 74 27.02 39.70 23.78
N ALA A 75 27.43 38.92 22.78
CA ALA A 75 28.83 38.81 22.38
C ALA A 75 28.93 38.65 20.85
N HIS A 76 29.39 39.73 20.23
CA HIS A 76 29.97 39.90 18.88
C HIS A 76 30.98 38.78 18.52
N THR A 77 31.31 38.43 17.27
CA THR A 77 31.19 39.04 15.93
C THR A 77 31.69 38.02 14.92
N GLY A 78 31.12 37.98 13.70
CA GLY A 78 31.68 37.19 12.61
C GLY A 78 30.77 37.14 11.38
N GLN A 79 30.45 38.31 10.80
CA GLN A 79 29.81 38.39 9.49
C GLN A 79 30.77 37.86 8.42
N CYS A 80 30.37 36.81 7.71
CA CYS A 80 30.76 36.62 6.32
C CYS A 80 29.47 36.51 5.50
N SER A 81 29.11 37.62 4.86
CA SER A 81 27.98 37.71 3.95
C SER A 81 28.41 37.19 2.58
N SER A 82 27.96 36.00 2.21
CA SER A 82 27.80 35.60 0.81
C SER A 82 26.34 35.25 0.59
N ARG A 83 25.58 36.23 0.07
CA ARG A 83 24.26 35.99 -0.52
C ARG A 83 24.46 35.10 -1.73
N LEU A 84 24.28 33.79 -1.57
CA LEU A 84 24.02 32.90 -2.69
C LEU A 84 22.62 33.22 -3.24
N PRO A 85 22.49 33.51 -4.54
CA PRO A 85 21.18 33.73 -5.13
C PRO A 85 20.39 32.42 -5.06
N ARG A 86 19.25 32.43 -4.34
CA ARG A 86 18.22 31.39 -4.44
C ARG A 86 17.52 31.53 -5.80
N HIS A 87 18.18 31.03 -6.84
CA HIS A 87 17.56 30.55 -8.06
C HIS A 87 17.99 29.09 -8.22
N GLY A 88 17.51 28.26 -7.30
CA GLY A 88 17.39 26.84 -7.59
C GLY A 88 16.10 26.71 -8.38
N THR A 89 16.20 26.66 -9.71
CA THR A 89 15.17 26.00 -10.51
C THR A 89 15.01 24.63 -9.87
N GLU A 90 13.85 24.34 -9.27
CA GLU A 90 13.51 22.97 -8.92
C GLU A 90 13.76 22.17 -10.20
N LEU A 91 14.71 21.23 -10.15
CA LEU A 91 14.88 20.26 -11.21
C LEU A 91 13.56 19.52 -11.29
N THR A 92 12.71 19.88 -12.25
CA THR A 92 11.56 19.06 -12.63
C THR A 92 12.13 17.69 -12.97
N MET A 93 11.96 16.72 -12.07
CA MET A 93 12.42 15.36 -12.32
C MET A 93 11.69 14.87 -13.58
N ALA A 94 12.46 14.60 -14.63
CA ALA A 94 11.91 14.07 -15.86
C ALA A 94 11.48 12.63 -15.59
N ALA A 95 10.17 12.38 -15.58
CA ALA A 95 9.64 11.03 -15.57
C ALA A 95 9.87 10.38 -16.95
N VAL A 96 10.10 9.08 -16.96
CA VAL A 96 10.39 8.29 -18.16
C VAL A 96 9.35 7.19 -18.31
N GLN A 97 8.77 7.06 -19.49
CA GLN A 97 7.98 5.87 -19.83
C GLN A 97 8.88 4.79 -20.40
N GLN A 98 8.72 3.57 -19.88
CA GLN A 98 9.30 2.36 -20.43
C GLN A 98 8.19 1.51 -21.04
N ASN A 99 8.20 1.40 -22.36
CA ASN A 99 7.23 0.63 -23.13
C ASN A 99 7.87 -0.68 -23.57
N THR A 100 7.14 -1.79 -23.50
CA THR A 100 7.65 -3.12 -23.88
C THR A 100 6.76 -3.79 -24.91
N LEU A 101 7.38 -4.59 -25.78
CA LEU A 101 6.71 -5.42 -26.78
C LEU A 101 7.51 -6.71 -27.01
N ASP A 102 6.86 -7.84 -26.76
CA ASP A 102 7.50 -9.16 -26.80
C ASP A 102 6.86 -10.03 -27.90
N PHE A 103 7.71 -10.73 -28.65
CA PHE A 103 7.31 -11.74 -29.62
C PHE A 103 7.89 -13.10 -29.26
N GLN A 104 7.02 -14.08 -29.05
CA GLN A 104 7.40 -15.49 -28.93
C GLN A 104 7.18 -16.17 -30.29
N LEU A 105 8.25 -16.71 -30.86
CA LEU A 105 8.27 -17.36 -32.17
C LEU A 105 8.24 -18.89 -32.03
N SER A 106 7.72 -19.57 -33.04
CA SER A 106 7.62 -21.03 -33.13
C SER A 106 8.88 -21.71 -33.66
N VAL A 107 9.73 -20.92 -34.35
CA VAL A 107 11.00 -21.33 -34.94
C VAL A 107 12.04 -20.24 -34.71
N THR A 108 13.32 -20.61 -34.76
CA THR A 108 14.40 -19.62 -34.77
C THR A 108 14.31 -18.80 -36.06
N ALA A 109 14.26 -17.49 -35.91
CA ALA A 109 14.32 -16.54 -37.02
C ALA A 109 15.74 -15.98 -37.18
N ASP A 110 16.09 -15.57 -38.39
CA ASP A 110 17.37 -14.89 -38.64
C ASP A 110 17.33 -13.48 -38.03
N GLY A 111 17.97 -13.33 -36.87
CA GLY A 111 18.00 -12.06 -36.14
C GLY A 111 18.63 -10.90 -36.92
N ASN A 112 19.58 -11.18 -37.81
CA ASN A 112 20.18 -10.14 -38.65
C ASN A 112 19.17 -9.61 -39.68
N THR A 113 18.34 -10.49 -40.24
CA THR A 113 17.25 -10.09 -41.15
C THR A 113 16.20 -9.28 -40.41
N ILE A 114 15.77 -9.73 -39.21
CA ILE A 114 14.82 -8.97 -38.37
C ILE A 114 15.34 -7.55 -38.07
N ILE A 115 16.61 -7.41 -37.65
CA ILE A 115 17.18 -6.08 -37.36
C ILE A 115 17.14 -5.19 -38.60
N LYS A 116 17.57 -5.71 -39.76
CA LYS A 116 17.57 -4.95 -41.02
C LYS A 116 16.17 -4.53 -41.44
N ASP A 117 15.17 -5.38 -41.26
CA ASP A 117 13.81 -5.08 -41.66
C ASP A 117 13.12 -4.08 -40.70
N LEU A 118 13.51 -4.04 -39.43
CA LEU A 118 13.03 -3.07 -38.44
C LEU A 118 13.78 -1.73 -38.50
N GLN A 119 15.02 -1.73 -39.00
CA GLN A 119 15.90 -0.55 -39.08
C GLN A 119 15.22 0.71 -39.65
N PRO A 120 14.42 0.66 -40.74
CA PRO A 120 13.78 1.85 -41.31
C PRO A 120 12.84 2.57 -40.33
N ILE A 121 12.16 1.83 -39.45
CA ILE A 121 11.21 2.40 -38.48
C ILE A 121 11.94 3.37 -37.53
N PHE A 122 13.14 3.01 -37.09
CA PHE A 122 13.95 3.84 -36.18
C PHE A 122 14.69 4.96 -36.93
N GLN A 123 15.10 4.73 -38.18
CA GLN A 123 15.72 5.76 -39.03
C GLN A 123 14.75 6.90 -39.36
N GLU A 124 13.47 6.59 -39.58
CA GLU A 124 12.41 7.61 -39.75
C GLU A 124 12.27 8.53 -38.52
N GLN A 125 12.72 8.08 -37.35
CA GLN A 125 12.74 8.84 -36.10
C GLN A 125 14.11 9.49 -35.82
N GLU A 126 15.00 9.52 -36.82
CA GLU A 126 16.38 10.03 -36.71
C GLU A 126 17.21 9.36 -35.60
N MET A 127 16.93 8.09 -35.28
CA MET A 127 17.67 7.37 -34.25
C MET A 127 18.95 6.75 -34.83
N THR A 128 20.04 6.80 -34.05
CA THR A 128 21.32 6.19 -34.39
C THR A 128 21.37 4.75 -33.88
N GLU A 129 21.67 3.81 -34.77
CA GLU A 129 21.74 2.38 -34.48
C GLU A 129 23.14 1.93 -34.03
N THR A 130 23.21 1.00 -33.08
CA THR A 130 24.39 0.20 -32.78
C THR A 130 23.98 -1.24 -32.53
N VAL A 131 24.58 -2.19 -33.26
CA VAL A 131 24.25 -3.62 -33.18
C VAL A 131 25.40 -4.39 -32.54
N HIS A 132 25.08 -5.16 -31.50
CA HIS A 132 25.95 -6.14 -30.89
C HIS A 132 25.46 -7.55 -31.24
N ALA A 133 26.36 -8.41 -31.71
CA ALA A 133 26.10 -9.81 -32.00
C ALA A 133 26.96 -10.71 -31.10
N TRP A 134 26.36 -11.79 -30.60
CA TRP A 134 27.05 -12.86 -29.87
C TRP A 134 26.87 -14.16 -30.61
N GLU A 135 27.93 -14.97 -30.70
CA GLU A 135 27.96 -16.24 -31.42
C GLU A 135 26.78 -17.16 -31.03
N ASP A 136 26.54 -17.33 -29.73
CA ASP A 136 25.49 -18.23 -29.21
C ASP A 136 24.36 -17.52 -28.45
N HIS A 137 24.37 -16.19 -28.40
CA HIS A 137 23.40 -15.42 -27.59
C HIS A 137 22.55 -14.44 -28.42
N GLY A 138 22.66 -14.50 -29.76
CA GLY A 138 21.85 -13.72 -30.68
C GLY A 138 22.29 -12.26 -30.76
N TYR A 139 21.33 -11.33 -30.80
CA TYR A 139 21.59 -9.93 -31.11
C TYR A 139 20.99 -8.96 -30.10
N LEU A 140 21.62 -7.80 -29.97
CA LEU A 140 21.09 -6.61 -29.31
C LEU A 140 21.34 -5.42 -30.25
N ALA A 141 20.27 -4.88 -30.82
CA ALA A 141 20.31 -3.58 -31.48
C ALA A 141 19.86 -2.50 -30.49
N THR A 142 20.62 -1.42 -30.42
CA THR A 142 20.31 -0.24 -29.61
C THR A 142 20.11 0.95 -30.54
N TYR A 143 19.09 1.75 -30.26
CA TYR A 143 18.72 2.92 -31.04
C TYR A 143 18.68 4.12 -30.11
N THR A 144 19.39 5.19 -30.45
CA THR A 144 19.50 6.41 -29.62
C THR A 144 19.02 7.62 -30.40
N GLY A 145 18.01 8.32 -29.87
CA GLY A 145 17.48 9.55 -30.45
C GLY A 145 18.13 10.80 -29.86
N LYS A 146 18.12 11.90 -30.62
CA LYS A 146 18.73 13.18 -30.20
C LYS A 146 18.04 13.83 -29.00
N ASN A 147 16.77 13.50 -28.76
CA ASN A 147 15.96 13.97 -27.63
C ASN A 147 16.13 13.13 -26.36
N GLY A 148 17.07 12.17 -26.35
CA GLY A 148 17.27 11.25 -25.22
C GLY A 148 16.34 10.03 -25.25
N SER A 149 15.48 9.89 -26.26
CA SER A 149 14.74 8.64 -26.49
C SER A 149 15.70 7.48 -26.79
N PHE A 150 15.33 6.30 -26.35
CA PHE A 150 16.18 5.13 -26.41
C PHE A 150 15.33 3.89 -26.68
N ALA A 151 15.75 3.04 -27.60
CA ALA A 151 15.09 1.77 -27.83
C ALA A 151 16.10 0.62 -27.92
N THR A 152 15.67 -0.57 -27.51
CA THR A 152 16.43 -1.81 -27.68
C THR A 152 15.60 -2.85 -28.37
N VAL A 153 16.25 -3.61 -29.27
CA VAL A 153 15.69 -4.82 -29.88
C VAL A 153 16.62 -5.97 -29.53
N ARG A 154 16.17 -6.85 -28.65
CA ARG A 154 16.90 -8.01 -28.17
C ARG A 154 16.34 -9.28 -28.82
N ILE A 155 17.17 -9.97 -29.59
CA ILE A 155 16.78 -11.19 -30.31
C ILE A 155 17.55 -12.38 -29.76
N TYR A 156 16.84 -13.30 -29.11
CA TYR A 156 17.39 -14.56 -28.62
C TYR A 156 17.31 -15.66 -29.69
N PRO A 157 18.30 -16.56 -29.75
CA PRO A 157 18.36 -17.63 -30.75
C PRO A 157 17.23 -18.66 -30.61
N ARG A 158 16.52 -18.68 -29.48
CA ARG A 158 15.42 -19.61 -29.18
C ARG A 158 14.02 -19.01 -29.46
N GLY A 159 13.94 -18.07 -30.42
CA GLY A 159 12.67 -17.54 -30.89
C GLY A 159 12.00 -16.55 -29.93
N LEU A 160 12.78 -15.75 -29.20
CA LEU A 160 12.24 -14.66 -28.37
C LEU A 160 12.81 -13.34 -28.88
N VAL A 161 11.94 -12.38 -29.19
CA VAL A 161 12.31 -11.00 -29.54
C VAL A 161 11.67 -10.07 -28.53
N LEU A 162 12.49 -9.27 -27.85
CA LEU A 162 12.04 -8.26 -26.88
C LEU A 162 12.38 -6.88 -27.41
N ILE A 163 11.41 -5.96 -27.32
CA ILE A 163 11.58 -4.57 -27.71
C ILE A 163 11.26 -3.70 -26.50
N ASP A 164 12.19 -2.82 -26.15
CA ASP A 164 11.97 -1.76 -25.15
C ASP A 164 12.07 -0.41 -25.84
N VAL A 165 11.13 0.49 -25.56
CA VAL A 165 11.17 1.89 -26.00
C VAL A 165 10.99 2.80 -24.80
N GLN A 166 12.04 3.57 -24.50
CA GLN A 166 12.08 4.57 -23.44
C GLN A 166 11.94 5.98 -24.03
N CYS A 167 11.05 6.77 -23.45
CA CYS A 167 10.84 8.17 -23.80
C CYS A 167 10.49 9.00 -22.57
N SER A 168 10.58 10.33 -22.67
CA SER A 168 10.09 11.19 -21.59
C SER A 168 8.57 11.05 -21.43
N ASP A 169 8.06 11.29 -20.22
CA ASP A 169 6.62 11.21 -19.90
C ASP A 169 5.81 12.40 -20.47
N GLU A 170 6.17 12.92 -21.63
CA GLU A 170 5.49 14.03 -22.31
C GLU A 170 4.51 13.50 -23.37
N PRO A 171 3.31 14.10 -23.54
CA PRO A 171 2.28 13.57 -24.46
C PRO A 171 2.76 13.30 -25.90
N GLN A 172 3.62 14.17 -26.44
CA GLN A 172 4.16 14.01 -27.79
C GLN A 172 5.11 12.82 -27.89
N GLU A 173 5.99 12.65 -26.90
CA GLU A 173 6.99 11.58 -26.84
C GLU A 173 6.32 10.22 -26.56
N LYS A 174 5.26 10.19 -25.74
CA LYS A 174 4.38 9.02 -25.58
C LYS A 174 3.74 8.63 -26.91
N ALA A 175 3.19 9.58 -27.66
CA ALA A 175 2.56 9.30 -28.95
C ALA A 175 3.57 8.72 -29.95
N SER A 176 4.79 9.27 -30.00
CA SER A 176 5.87 8.75 -30.84
C SER A 176 6.26 7.31 -30.47
N ALA A 177 6.47 7.02 -29.19
CA ALA A 177 6.78 5.67 -28.72
C ALA A 177 5.68 4.65 -29.09
N HIS A 178 4.40 5.03 -28.96
CA HIS A 178 3.28 4.19 -29.39
C HIS A 178 3.30 3.94 -30.91
N GLN A 179 3.59 4.95 -31.72
CA GLN A 179 3.68 4.82 -33.18
C GLN A 179 4.83 3.89 -33.60
N ILE A 180 6.00 4.01 -32.97
CA ILE A 180 7.14 3.10 -33.21
C ILE A 180 6.73 1.65 -32.95
N LEU A 181 6.13 1.38 -31.78
CA LEU A 181 5.70 0.04 -31.43
C LEU A 181 4.62 -0.51 -32.36
N ASN A 182 3.66 0.30 -32.80
CA ASN A 182 2.64 -0.12 -33.76
C ASN A 182 3.28 -0.52 -35.10
N LYS A 183 4.20 0.30 -35.62
CA LYS A 183 4.93 -0.02 -36.86
C LYS A 183 5.75 -1.29 -36.73
N ILE A 184 6.40 -1.52 -35.58
CA ILE A 184 7.16 -2.75 -35.33
C ILE A 184 6.22 -3.95 -35.30
N GLU A 185 5.06 -3.85 -34.65
CA GLU A 185 4.08 -4.91 -34.60
C GLU A 185 3.56 -5.29 -35.99
N GLU A 186 3.15 -4.29 -36.79
CA GLU A 186 2.76 -4.48 -38.19
C GLU A 186 3.89 -5.14 -39.00
N LYS A 187 5.12 -4.63 -38.87
CA LYS A 187 6.27 -5.13 -39.62
C LYS A 187 6.65 -6.57 -39.24
N MET A 188 6.62 -6.90 -37.95
CA MET A 188 6.89 -8.25 -37.47
C MET A 188 5.82 -9.23 -37.97
N GLN A 189 4.56 -8.80 -38.04
CA GLN A 189 3.49 -9.60 -38.64
C GLN A 189 3.74 -9.84 -40.13
N GLU A 190 4.19 -8.84 -40.90
CA GLU A 190 4.53 -9.02 -42.32
C GLU A 190 5.64 -10.07 -42.53
N ILE A 191 6.69 -10.04 -41.72
CA ILE A 191 7.89 -10.86 -41.93
C ILE A 191 7.72 -12.27 -41.35
N LEU A 192 7.03 -12.39 -40.21
CA LEU A 192 7.02 -13.61 -39.38
C LEU A 192 5.62 -14.14 -39.10
N HIS A 193 4.59 -13.74 -39.85
CA HIS A 193 3.17 -14.11 -39.63
C HIS A 193 2.97 -15.56 -39.14
N ASN A 194 3.49 -16.54 -39.88
CA ASN A 194 3.29 -17.96 -39.60
C ASN A 194 4.18 -18.51 -38.46
N SER A 195 5.11 -17.69 -37.97
CA SER A 195 6.07 -18.05 -36.94
C SER A 195 5.74 -17.43 -35.59
N ILE A 196 4.91 -16.39 -35.49
CA ILE A 196 4.55 -15.77 -34.21
C ILE A 196 3.53 -16.66 -33.47
N ARG A 197 3.90 -17.13 -32.27
CA ARG A 197 3.00 -17.83 -31.35
C ARG A 197 2.24 -16.88 -30.45
N GLN A 198 2.91 -15.84 -29.98
CA GLN A 198 2.36 -14.88 -29.04
C GLN A 198 3.01 -13.53 -29.22
N VAL A 199 2.20 -12.48 -29.11
CA VAL A 199 2.63 -11.10 -28.94
C VAL A 199 2.16 -10.65 -27.56
N LYS A 200 3.03 -10.00 -26.78
CA LYS A 200 2.67 -9.42 -25.49
C LYS A 200 3.11 -7.97 -25.43
N ARG A 201 2.16 -7.08 -25.17
CA ARG A 201 2.40 -5.66 -24.95
C ARG A 201 1.75 -5.27 -23.61
N LEU A 202 2.57 -4.98 -22.61
CA LEU A 202 2.10 -4.55 -21.30
C LEU A 202 1.86 -3.03 -21.29
N PRO A 203 1.06 -2.51 -20.35
CA PRO A 203 1.02 -1.07 -20.07
C PRO A 203 2.44 -0.53 -19.82
N ALA A 204 2.69 0.69 -20.29
CA ALA A 204 3.99 1.33 -20.10
C ALA A 204 4.23 1.64 -18.62
N LEU A 205 5.43 1.31 -18.12
CA LEU A 205 5.84 1.64 -16.77
C LEU A 205 6.37 3.07 -16.73
N VAL A 206 5.86 3.91 -15.82
CA VAL A 206 6.35 5.27 -15.62
C VAL A 206 7.35 5.28 -14.48
N ARG A 207 8.59 5.68 -14.76
CA ARG A 207 9.70 5.66 -13.81
C ARG A 207 10.07 7.09 -13.41
N GLY A 208 10.24 7.32 -12.11
CA GLY A 208 10.59 8.64 -11.58
C GLY A 208 9.46 9.67 -11.66
N ALA A 209 8.21 9.21 -11.81
CA ALA A 209 7.04 10.09 -11.74
C ALA A 209 6.90 10.72 -10.34
N PRO A 210 6.41 11.97 -10.25
CA PRO A 210 6.10 12.58 -8.95
C PRO A 210 4.96 11.87 -8.22
N VAL A 211 4.08 11.20 -8.97
CA VAL A 211 3.00 10.36 -8.45
C VAL A 211 3.38 8.90 -8.68
N ASP A 212 3.73 8.19 -7.61
CA ASP A 212 4.04 6.76 -7.69
C ASP A 212 2.77 5.91 -7.67
N ARG A 213 2.64 5.04 -8.67
CA ARG A 213 1.49 4.17 -8.90
C ARG A 213 1.80 2.71 -8.61
N TYR A 214 3.06 2.37 -8.33
CA TYR A 214 3.52 0.99 -8.26
C TYR A 214 3.79 0.60 -6.81
N TRP A 215 2.83 -0.06 -6.18
CA TRP A 215 2.91 -0.51 -4.79
C TRP A 215 2.82 -2.04 -4.75
N PRO A 216 3.95 -2.76 -4.75
CA PRO A 216 3.97 -4.21 -4.77
C PRO A 216 3.18 -4.83 -3.61
N THR A 217 2.59 -5.98 -3.86
CA THR A 217 1.83 -6.74 -2.85
C THR A 217 2.76 -7.39 -1.83
N ALA A 218 2.22 -7.86 -0.71
CA ALA A 218 2.99 -8.52 0.34
C ALA A 218 3.71 -9.78 -0.16
N ASP A 219 3.14 -10.49 -1.15
CA ASP A 219 3.78 -11.62 -1.84
C ASP A 219 4.70 -11.23 -3.01
N GLY A 220 5.02 -9.94 -3.17
CA GLY A 220 6.04 -9.44 -4.08
C GLY A 220 5.61 -9.30 -5.54
N ARG A 221 4.30 -9.30 -5.85
CA ARG A 221 3.83 -9.07 -7.22
C ARG A 221 3.84 -7.58 -7.55
N LEU A 222 4.24 -7.25 -8.77
CA LEU A 222 4.12 -5.90 -9.31
C LEU A 222 2.65 -5.61 -9.64
N VAL A 223 2.08 -4.60 -9.01
CA VAL A 223 0.74 -4.08 -9.30
C VAL A 223 0.80 -2.58 -9.54
N GLU A 224 -0.06 -2.08 -10.41
CA GLU A 224 -0.24 -0.66 -10.68
C GLU A 224 -1.62 -0.22 -10.20
N TYR A 225 -1.65 0.83 -9.37
CA TYR A 225 -2.88 1.47 -8.92
C TYR A 225 -3.28 2.62 -9.84
N ASP A 226 -4.56 2.96 -9.84
CA ASP A 226 -5.13 4.10 -10.56
C ASP A 226 -4.96 5.44 -9.80
N ILE A 227 -3.78 5.63 -9.20
CA ILE A 227 -3.46 6.83 -8.42
C ILE A 227 -3.21 8.03 -9.33
N ASP A 228 -3.82 9.17 -9.02
CA ASP A 228 -3.69 10.42 -9.77
C ASP A 228 -3.18 11.61 -8.92
N GLU A 229 -3.14 11.48 -7.59
CA GLU A 229 -2.67 12.55 -6.70
C GLU A 229 -1.92 12.03 -5.47
N VAL A 230 -0.84 12.74 -5.09
CA VAL A 230 -0.21 12.63 -3.76
C VAL A 230 -0.92 13.64 -2.85
N VAL A 231 -1.84 13.18 -2.02
CA VAL A 231 -2.66 14.04 -1.14
C VAL A 231 -1.85 14.48 0.09
N TYR A 232 -1.09 13.56 0.66
CA TYR A 232 -0.26 13.80 1.83
C TYR A 232 1.03 12.97 1.72
N SER A 233 2.18 13.57 2.02
CA SER A 233 3.42 12.82 2.21
C SER A 233 4.32 13.51 3.23
N LYS A 234 4.61 12.81 4.34
CA LYS A 234 5.46 13.29 5.42
C LYS A 234 6.29 12.15 6.01
N GLU A 235 7.40 12.51 6.63
CA GLU A 235 8.15 11.65 7.53
C GLU A 235 7.80 12.06 8.97
N SER A 236 7.31 11.11 9.76
CA SER A 236 7.16 11.28 11.21
C SER A 236 8.44 10.80 11.92
N PRO A 237 8.54 10.94 13.26
CA PRO A 237 9.61 10.29 14.01
C PRO A 237 9.62 8.75 13.92
N TYR A 238 8.52 8.14 13.44
CA TYR A 238 8.31 6.71 13.45
C TYR A 238 8.32 6.08 12.05
N GLN A 239 7.78 6.78 11.04
CA GLN A 239 7.53 6.18 9.72
C GLN A 239 7.31 7.21 8.61
N ASN A 240 7.48 6.75 7.37
CA ASN A 240 7.00 7.44 6.18
C ASN A 240 5.48 7.28 6.10
N ILE A 241 4.77 8.38 5.92
CA ILE A 241 3.30 8.42 5.80
C ILE A 241 2.95 9.01 4.44
N LYS A 242 2.13 8.28 3.67
CA LYS A 242 1.53 8.77 2.44
C LYS A 242 0.02 8.58 2.47
N ILE A 243 -0.69 9.56 1.93
CA ILE A 243 -2.08 9.40 1.52
C ILE A 243 -2.13 9.73 0.02
N MET A 244 -2.57 8.77 -0.77
CA MET A 244 -2.58 8.83 -2.23
C MET A 244 -4.02 8.71 -2.71
N HIS A 245 -4.47 9.56 -3.64
CA HIS A 245 -5.82 9.47 -4.20
C HIS A 245 -5.85 8.42 -5.30
N SER A 246 -6.71 7.42 -5.16
CA SER A 246 -7.11 6.47 -6.21
C SER A 246 -8.53 6.77 -6.66
N LYS A 247 -8.78 6.70 -7.96
CA LYS A 247 -10.11 6.99 -8.53
C LYS A 247 -11.16 5.97 -8.08
N GLN A 248 -10.78 4.69 -7.97
CA GLN A 248 -11.70 3.62 -7.58
C GLN A 248 -11.74 3.38 -6.06
N PHE A 249 -10.64 3.57 -5.34
CA PHE A 249 -10.55 3.25 -3.90
C PHE A 249 -10.70 4.49 -2.99
N GLY A 250 -10.69 5.69 -3.55
CA GLY A 250 -10.61 6.93 -2.79
C GLY A 250 -9.20 7.14 -2.25
N ASN A 251 -9.08 7.79 -1.10
CA ASN A 251 -7.77 8.01 -0.49
C ASN A 251 -7.24 6.71 0.13
N ILE A 252 -5.96 6.41 -0.12
CA ILE A 252 -5.24 5.22 0.36
C ILE A 252 -4.14 5.66 1.32
N LEU A 253 -4.19 5.20 2.57
CA LEU A 253 -3.12 5.34 3.54
C LEU A 253 -2.04 4.27 3.30
N ILE A 254 -0.80 4.74 3.16
CA ILE A 254 0.38 3.90 2.93
C ILE A 254 1.44 4.28 3.98
N LEU A 255 1.90 3.31 4.77
CA LEU A 255 2.90 3.51 5.83
C LEU A 255 4.16 2.71 5.50
N ASN A 256 5.32 3.36 5.45
CA ASN A 256 6.60 2.75 5.06
C ASN A 256 6.55 1.96 3.73
N GLY A 257 5.63 2.33 2.83
CA GLY A 257 5.42 1.68 1.54
C GLY A 257 4.50 0.46 1.56
N ASP A 258 3.89 0.14 2.71
CA ASP A 258 2.86 -0.88 2.84
C ASP A 258 1.45 -0.24 2.76
N VAL A 259 0.52 -0.87 2.05
CA VAL A 259 -0.85 -0.35 1.91
C VAL A 259 -1.64 -0.77 3.15
N ASN A 260 -2.02 0.19 3.98
CA ASN A 260 -2.71 -0.08 5.24
C ASN A 260 -4.23 -0.08 5.09
N LEU A 261 -4.79 0.95 4.46
CA LEU A 261 -6.23 1.08 4.31
C LEU A 261 -6.61 2.14 3.28
N ALA A 262 -7.63 1.86 2.47
CA ALA A 262 -8.28 2.85 1.64
C ALA A 262 -9.69 3.20 2.12
N GLU A 263 -10.24 4.33 1.67
CA GLU A 263 -11.64 4.71 1.93
C GLU A 263 -12.66 3.68 1.42
N SER A 264 -12.29 2.80 0.47
CA SER A 264 -13.12 1.69 -0.01
C SER A 264 -13.19 0.49 0.94
N ASP A 265 -12.31 0.42 1.93
CA ASP A 265 -11.95 -0.84 2.59
C ASP A 265 -12.77 -1.12 3.85
N LEU A 266 -14.08 -0.85 3.80
CA LEU A 266 -15.00 -1.23 4.88
C LEU A 266 -14.95 -2.74 5.18
N ALA A 267 -14.58 -3.57 4.19
CA ALA A 267 -14.36 -5.00 4.36
C ALA A 267 -13.24 -5.32 5.38
N TYR A 268 -12.17 -4.52 5.42
CA TYR A 268 -11.10 -4.64 6.42
C TYR A 268 -11.64 -4.35 7.82
N THR A 269 -12.29 -3.19 7.98
CA THR A 269 -12.85 -2.76 9.27
C THR A 269 -13.90 -3.76 9.77
N HIS A 270 -14.77 -4.26 8.89
CA HIS A 270 -15.77 -5.26 9.22
C HIS A 270 -15.14 -6.59 9.66
N ALA A 271 -14.11 -7.08 8.96
CA ALA A 271 -13.44 -8.33 9.29
C ALA A 271 -12.70 -8.25 10.63
N ILE A 272 -11.91 -7.20 10.84
CA ILE A 272 -11.13 -7.03 12.07
C ILE A 272 -12.02 -6.74 13.29
N MET A 273 -13.29 -6.38 13.10
CA MET A 273 -14.30 -6.29 14.15
C MET A 273 -15.09 -7.59 14.37
N GLY A 274 -14.70 -8.70 13.75
CA GLY A 274 -15.35 -10.01 13.94
C GLY A 274 -16.47 -10.30 12.95
N SER A 275 -16.51 -9.63 11.80
CA SER A 275 -17.42 -9.90 10.69
C SER A 275 -18.91 -9.90 11.06
N GLY A 276 -19.30 -8.97 11.95
CA GLY A 276 -20.70 -8.79 12.38
C GLY A 276 -21.23 -9.87 13.33
N LYS A 277 -20.37 -10.75 13.85
CA LYS A 277 -20.73 -11.83 14.78
C LYS A 277 -20.75 -11.38 16.25
N GLU A 278 -20.18 -10.22 16.54
CA GLU A 278 -20.01 -9.69 17.89
C GLU A 278 -21.06 -8.63 18.23
N ASP A 279 -21.44 -8.56 19.51
CA ASP A 279 -22.26 -7.49 20.05
C ASP A 279 -21.39 -6.55 20.91
N TYR A 280 -21.20 -5.33 20.42
CA TYR A 280 -20.39 -4.30 21.06
C TYR A 280 -21.17 -3.41 22.04
N TYR A 281 -22.49 -3.57 22.15
CA TYR A 281 -23.31 -2.75 23.04
C TYR A 281 -22.88 -2.91 24.50
N GLY A 282 -22.52 -1.79 25.13
CA GLY A 282 -22.09 -1.76 26.54
C GLY A 282 -20.77 -2.48 26.82
N LYS A 283 -19.95 -2.76 25.80
CA LYS A 283 -18.65 -3.45 25.94
C LYS A 283 -17.49 -2.48 26.13
N GLU A 284 -16.43 -2.95 26.79
CA GLU A 284 -15.14 -2.25 26.84
C GLU A 284 -14.20 -2.84 25.79
N VAL A 285 -13.72 -1.98 24.89
CA VAL A 285 -12.88 -2.36 23.74
C VAL A 285 -11.54 -1.63 23.81
N LEU A 286 -10.45 -2.35 23.58
CA LEU A 286 -9.11 -1.79 23.39
C LEU A 286 -8.69 -1.95 21.92
N ILE A 287 -8.27 -0.87 21.28
CA ILE A 287 -7.67 -0.87 19.93
C ILE A 287 -6.18 -0.54 20.10
N LEU A 288 -5.31 -1.35 19.50
CA LEU A 288 -3.87 -1.10 19.41
C LEU A 288 -3.56 -0.66 17.98
N GLY A 289 -2.97 0.52 17.77
CA GLY A 289 -2.85 1.13 16.45
C GLY A 289 -4.19 1.73 15.99
N GLY A 290 -4.55 1.51 14.73
CA GLY A 290 -5.79 2.02 14.14
C GLY A 290 -5.82 3.54 13.97
N GLY A 291 -4.68 4.17 13.72
CA GLY A 291 -4.54 5.62 13.55
C GLY A 291 -5.38 6.21 12.40
N ASP A 292 -5.89 5.40 11.48
CA ASP A 292 -6.89 5.81 10.48
C ASP A 292 -8.26 6.11 11.09
N GLY A 293 -8.57 5.55 12.26
CA GLY A 293 -9.80 5.79 13.00
C GLY A 293 -11.05 5.04 12.50
N GLY A 294 -10.95 4.17 11.51
CA GLY A 294 -12.08 3.44 10.94
C GLY A 294 -12.77 2.51 11.93
N ILE A 295 -11.98 1.70 12.66
CA ILE A 295 -12.49 0.80 13.71
C ILE A 295 -13.18 1.60 14.81
N LEU A 296 -12.55 2.68 15.27
CA LEU A 296 -13.11 3.57 16.29
C LEU A 296 -14.44 4.19 15.82
N TYR A 297 -14.48 4.69 14.59
CA TYR A 297 -15.66 5.31 14.01
C TYR A 297 -16.84 4.33 13.90
N GLU A 298 -16.61 3.08 13.47
CA GLU A 298 -17.67 2.07 13.42
C GLU A 298 -18.10 1.61 14.82
N LEU A 299 -17.16 1.40 15.75
CA LEU A 299 -17.49 0.95 17.11
C LEU A 299 -18.34 1.96 17.87
N VAL A 300 -18.05 3.26 17.78
CA VAL A 300 -18.81 4.32 18.50
C VAL A 300 -20.30 4.28 18.16
N LYS A 301 -20.66 3.94 16.91
CA LYS A 301 -22.06 3.80 16.46
C LYS A 301 -22.81 2.66 17.14
N LEU A 302 -22.09 1.68 17.69
CA LEU A 302 -22.64 0.48 18.33
C LEU A 302 -22.87 0.66 19.84
N ASN A 303 -22.75 1.89 20.36
CA ASN A 303 -22.95 2.25 21.78
C ASN A 303 -22.13 1.37 22.76
N PRO A 304 -20.81 1.32 22.61
CA PRO A 304 -19.93 0.64 23.55
C PRO A 304 -19.95 1.36 24.90
N LYS A 305 -19.54 0.66 25.96
CA LYS A 305 -19.31 1.32 27.26
C LYS A 305 -18.10 2.23 27.18
N MET A 306 -17.01 1.77 26.56
CA MET A 306 -15.80 2.56 26.35
C MET A 306 -14.94 1.91 25.26
N VAL A 307 -14.44 2.71 24.32
CA VAL A 307 -13.38 2.33 23.38
C VAL A 307 -12.12 3.10 23.74
N THR A 308 -11.03 2.40 24.04
CA THR A 308 -9.71 3.03 24.20
C THR A 308 -8.86 2.65 23.00
N MET A 309 -8.47 3.64 22.20
CA MET A 309 -7.54 3.47 21.07
C MET A 309 -6.16 3.96 21.49
N VAL A 310 -5.11 3.22 21.17
CA VAL A 310 -3.72 3.56 21.51
C VAL A 310 -2.88 3.57 20.25
N GLU A 311 -2.56 4.76 19.76
CA GLU A 311 -1.82 4.99 18.52
C GLU A 311 -0.54 5.76 18.83
N ILE A 312 0.60 5.34 18.28
CA ILE A 312 1.90 5.93 18.59
C ILE A 312 2.15 7.23 17.82
N ASP A 313 1.57 7.37 16.63
CA ASP A 313 1.93 8.39 15.66
C ASP A 313 0.83 9.44 15.46
N GLN A 314 1.00 10.60 16.10
CA GLN A 314 0.12 11.76 15.93
C GLN A 314 -0.04 12.20 14.48
N MET A 315 0.99 12.03 13.63
CA MET A 315 0.95 12.46 12.24
C MET A 315 0.10 11.55 11.36
N VAL A 316 -0.09 10.28 11.75
CA VAL A 316 -1.06 9.38 11.12
C VAL A 316 -2.47 9.85 11.46
N ILE A 317 -2.76 10.11 12.74
CA ILE A 317 -4.06 10.61 13.19
C ILE A 317 -4.43 11.93 12.49
N ASP A 318 -3.51 12.89 12.46
CA ASP A 318 -3.77 14.21 11.85
C ASP A 318 -4.00 14.10 10.33
N GLY A 319 -3.20 13.27 9.65
CA GLY A 319 -3.36 13.03 8.20
C GLY A 319 -4.69 12.33 7.89
N CYS A 320 -5.04 11.29 8.63
CA CYS A 320 -6.30 10.56 8.42
C CYS A 320 -7.51 11.42 8.79
N ARG A 321 -7.45 12.20 9.88
CA ARG A 321 -8.49 13.18 10.21
C ARG A 321 -8.70 14.17 9.07
N GLU A 322 -7.66 14.63 8.40
CA GLU A 322 -7.82 15.60 7.31
C GLU A 322 -8.30 14.95 6.01
N TYR A 323 -7.74 13.79 5.64
CA TYR A 323 -7.85 13.25 4.28
C TYR A 323 -8.58 11.90 4.17
N MET A 324 -8.88 11.18 5.25
CA MET A 324 -9.55 9.87 5.23
C MET A 324 -10.97 9.94 5.83
N ARG A 325 -11.71 11.01 5.51
CA ARG A 325 -13.01 11.31 6.13
C ARG A 325 -14.08 10.25 5.88
N LYS A 326 -14.04 9.50 4.77
CA LYS A 326 -14.98 8.38 4.57
C LYS A 326 -14.72 7.21 5.53
N THR A 327 -13.48 7.08 6.00
CA THR A 327 -13.06 6.07 6.98
C THR A 327 -13.36 6.53 8.40
N CYS A 328 -12.83 7.68 8.82
CA CYS A 328 -12.88 8.10 10.24
C CYS A 328 -14.09 8.98 10.60
N GLY A 329 -14.84 9.49 9.62
CA GLY A 329 -15.86 10.50 9.86
C GLY A 329 -15.30 11.71 10.61
N ASP A 330 -15.96 12.08 11.71
CA ASP A 330 -15.58 13.15 12.63
C ASP A 330 -14.98 12.66 13.95
N VAL A 331 -14.80 11.34 14.13
CA VAL A 331 -14.41 10.77 15.44
C VAL A 331 -13.02 11.22 15.89
N LEU A 332 -12.14 11.57 14.94
CA LEU A 332 -10.79 12.06 15.22
C LEU A 332 -10.71 13.58 15.42
N ASP A 333 -11.82 14.31 15.26
CA ASP A 333 -11.85 15.77 15.53
C ASP A 333 -11.69 16.06 17.02
N ASN A 334 -12.11 15.12 17.89
CA ASN A 334 -11.86 15.17 19.32
C ASN A 334 -11.30 13.82 19.77
N LEU A 335 -10.10 13.81 20.36
CA LEU A 335 -9.46 12.56 20.83
C LEU A 335 -10.14 11.96 22.08
N LYS A 336 -11.22 12.56 22.57
CA LYS A 336 -12.03 12.08 23.69
C LYS A 336 -13.50 12.42 23.43
N GLY A 337 -14.38 11.46 23.67
CA GLY A 337 -15.82 11.62 23.64
C GLY A 337 -16.50 10.85 24.78
N ASP A 338 -17.82 10.74 24.72
CA ASP A 338 -18.62 10.13 25.79
C ASP A 338 -18.31 8.64 26.02
N CYS A 339 -18.04 7.91 24.94
CA CYS A 339 -17.80 6.46 24.94
C CYS A 339 -16.46 6.07 24.33
N TYR A 340 -15.52 7.01 24.15
CA TYR A 340 -14.19 6.71 23.63
C TYR A 340 -13.08 7.67 24.06
N GLN A 341 -11.84 7.21 23.97
CA GLN A 341 -10.63 8.01 24.10
C GLN A 341 -9.52 7.46 23.18
N VAL A 342 -8.69 8.37 22.67
CA VAL A 342 -7.46 8.07 21.93
C VAL A 342 -6.27 8.48 22.79
N LEU A 343 -5.36 7.56 23.02
CA LEU A 343 -4.09 7.77 23.70
C LEU A 343 -2.98 7.79 22.65
N VAL A 344 -2.23 8.89 22.59
CA VAL A 344 -1.16 9.08 21.61
C VAL A 344 0.18 8.66 22.23
N GLU A 345 0.37 7.35 22.34
CA GLU A 345 1.44 6.71 23.10
C GLU A 345 1.80 5.34 22.50
N ASP A 346 2.99 4.82 22.84
CA ASP A 346 3.35 3.43 22.53
C ASP A 346 2.42 2.45 23.28
N CYS A 347 1.84 1.50 22.56
CA CYS A 347 0.88 0.56 23.12
C CYS A 347 1.48 -0.42 24.14
N VAL A 348 2.79 -0.71 24.07
CA VAL A 348 3.43 -1.70 24.95
C VAL A 348 3.50 -1.23 26.40
N PRO A 349 3.98 -0.01 26.72
CA PRO A 349 3.86 0.56 28.06
C PRO A 349 2.42 0.59 28.59
N VAL A 350 1.45 0.96 27.74
CA VAL A 350 0.02 1.04 28.12
C VAL A 350 -0.54 -0.34 28.46
N LEU A 351 -0.24 -1.36 27.65
CA LEU A 351 -0.62 -2.74 27.91
C LEU A 351 0.00 -3.27 29.22
N LYS A 352 1.29 -3.01 29.46
CA LYS A 352 1.98 -3.37 30.71
C LYS A 352 1.32 -2.71 31.93
N MET A 353 0.92 -1.45 31.81
CA MET A 353 0.19 -0.72 32.86
C MET A 353 -1.18 -1.36 33.13
N TYR A 354 -2.00 -1.58 32.11
CA TYR A 354 -3.32 -2.20 32.27
C TYR A 354 -3.24 -3.61 32.86
N ALA A 355 -2.28 -4.43 32.43
CA ALA A 355 -2.06 -5.76 33.00
C ALA A 355 -1.69 -5.67 34.51
N LYS A 356 -0.84 -4.72 34.89
CA LYS A 356 -0.45 -4.49 36.29
C LYS A 356 -1.62 -4.02 37.15
N GLU A 357 -2.52 -3.22 36.59
CA GLU A 357 -3.72 -2.72 37.26
C GLU A 357 -4.86 -3.76 37.31
N GLY A 358 -4.72 -4.89 36.61
CA GLY A 358 -5.78 -5.89 36.47
C GLY A 358 -6.96 -5.41 35.62
N ARG A 359 -6.74 -4.39 34.78
CA ARG A 359 -7.77 -3.91 33.84
C ARG A 359 -7.96 -4.94 32.73
N THR A 360 -9.22 -5.24 32.42
CA THR A 360 -9.59 -6.17 31.37
C THR A 360 -10.64 -5.61 30.41
N PHE A 361 -10.63 -6.10 29.19
CA PHE A 361 -11.51 -5.67 28.09
C PHE A 361 -12.31 -6.86 27.56
N ASP A 362 -13.54 -6.60 27.11
CA ASP A 362 -14.36 -7.60 26.41
C ASP A 362 -13.72 -7.96 25.06
N TYR A 363 -13.17 -6.95 24.37
CA TYR A 363 -12.51 -7.10 23.09
C TYR A 363 -11.18 -6.36 23.06
N VAL A 364 -10.17 -7.00 22.46
CA VAL A 364 -8.90 -6.36 22.10
C VAL A 364 -8.74 -6.49 20.59
N ILE A 365 -8.57 -5.38 19.89
CA ILE A 365 -8.38 -5.34 18.44
C ILE A 365 -6.97 -4.83 18.18
N ASN A 366 -6.11 -5.69 17.65
CA ASN A 366 -4.76 -5.31 17.23
C ASN A 366 -4.80 -4.91 15.75
N ASP A 367 -4.61 -3.63 15.52
CA ASP A 367 -4.58 -2.96 14.23
C ASP A 367 -3.26 -2.22 14.04
N LEU A 368 -2.17 -2.84 14.49
CA LEU A 368 -0.81 -2.36 14.28
C LEU A 368 -0.34 -2.66 12.84
N THR A 369 0.67 -1.92 12.39
CA THR A 369 1.39 -2.19 11.14
C THR A 369 1.92 -3.63 11.09
N ALA A 370 2.04 -4.21 9.90
CA ALA A 370 2.48 -5.60 9.70
C ALA A 370 3.80 -5.92 10.43
N VAL A 371 4.73 -4.97 10.43
CA VAL A 371 5.84 -4.92 11.38
C VAL A 371 5.52 -3.82 12.39
N PRO A 372 5.18 -4.14 13.65
CA PRO A 372 4.84 -3.11 14.63
C PRO A 372 6.06 -2.23 14.93
N ILE A 373 5.82 -0.95 15.19
CA ILE A 373 6.89 0.01 15.52
C ILE A 373 7.36 -0.24 16.94
N SER A 374 8.68 -0.42 17.11
CA SER A 374 9.32 -0.52 18.42
C SER A 374 10.16 0.72 18.72
N THR A 375 10.03 1.23 19.94
CA THR A 375 10.88 2.31 20.46
C THR A 375 12.08 1.78 21.25
N SER A 376 12.18 0.45 21.44
CA SER A 376 13.17 -0.19 22.29
C SER A 376 14.19 -1.02 21.48
N PRO A 377 15.48 -0.98 21.81
CA PRO A 377 16.50 -1.80 21.16
C PRO A 377 16.57 -3.25 21.71
N GLU A 378 15.67 -3.64 22.61
CA GLU A 378 15.70 -4.93 23.35
C GLU A 378 14.98 -6.08 22.64
N GLU A 379 14.46 -5.86 21.43
CA GLU A 379 13.72 -6.86 20.65
C GLU A 379 14.61 -7.39 19.53
N ASP A 380 15.12 -8.61 19.71
CA ASP A 380 16.10 -9.22 18.82
C ASP A 380 15.46 -9.75 17.51
N SER A 381 14.11 -9.83 17.45
CA SER A 381 13.34 -10.32 16.30
C SER A 381 11.90 -9.79 16.25
N THR A 382 11.36 -9.55 15.05
CA THR A 382 9.94 -9.21 14.80
C THR A 382 8.98 -10.21 15.47
N TRP A 383 9.33 -11.50 15.50
CA TRP A 383 8.49 -12.54 16.09
C TRP A 383 8.40 -12.44 17.62
N GLU A 384 9.49 -12.08 18.29
CA GLU A 384 9.50 -11.87 19.74
C GLU A 384 8.64 -10.66 20.11
N PHE A 385 8.67 -9.60 19.28
CA PHE A 385 7.84 -8.43 19.50
C PHE A 385 6.35 -8.74 19.30
N LEU A 386 6.00 -9.46 18.24
CA LEU A 386 4.62 -9.94 18.02
C LEU A 386 4.16 -10.82 19.19
N HIS A 387 5.01 -11.73 19.67
CA HIS A 387 4.72 -12.56 20.83
C HIS A 387 4.47 -11.72 22.09
N LEU A 388 5.30 -10.71 22.36
CA LEU A 388 5.13 -9.79 23.48
C LEU A 388 3.76 -9.08 23.44
N ILE A 389 3.39 -8.54 22.28
CA ILE A 389 2.11 -7.85 22.09
C ILE A 389 0.94 -8.82 22.29
N LEU A 390 1.01 -10.02 21.72
CA LEU A 390 -0.02 -11.06 21.88
C LEU A 390 -0.18 -11.46 23.35
N ASP A 391 0.92 -11.72 24.06
CA ASP A 391 0.89 -12.17 25.46
C ASP A 391 0.36 -11.09 26.40
N LEU A 392 0.77 -9.83 26.19
CA LEU A 392 0.22 -8.69 26.92
C LEU A 392 -1.26 -8.46 26.62
N SER A 393 -1.68 -8.62 25.36
CA SER A 393 -3.08 -8.51 24.95
C SER A 393 -3.94 -9.57 25.64
N MET A 394 -3.46 -10.82 25.73
CA MET A 394 -4.19 -11.89 26.44
C MET A 394 -4.32 -11.61 27.94
N LYS A 395 -3.34 -10.95 28.57
CA LYS A 395 -3.39 -10.57 30.00
C LYS A 395 -4.47 -9.53 30.30
N VAL A 396 -4.77 -8.65 29.35
CA VAL A 396 -5.82 -7.62 29.47
C VAL A 396 -7.14 -8.05 28.80
N LEU A 397 -7.22 -9.24 28.23
CA LEU A 397 -8.47 -9.78 27.69
C LEU A 397 -9.27 -10.47 28.81
N LYS A 398 -10.59 -10.27 28.86
CA LYS A 398 -11.47 -11.08 29.73
C LYS A 398 -11.42 -12.56 29.35
N ASP A 399 -11.81 -13.43 30.27
CA ASP A 399 -11.76 -14.89 30.04
C ASP A 399 -12.77 -15.38 29.00
N ASP A 400 -13.86 -14.65 28.81
CA ASP A 400 -14.86 -14.85 27.75
C ASP A 400 -14.74 -13.85 26.59
N GLY A 401 -13.69 -13.02 26.60
CA GLY A 401 -13.42 -12.03 25.56
C GLY A 401 -12.81 -12.63 24.29
N LYS A 402 -12.75 -11.80 23.24
CA LYS A 402 -12.08 -12.15 21.97
C LYS A 402 -11.05 -11.10 21.57
N TYR A 403 -9.99 -11.58 20.95
CA TYR A 403 -8.97 -10.77 20.31
C TYR A 403 -9.10 -10.90 18.79
N PHE A 404 -9.01 -9.77 18.11
CA PHE A 404 -9.06 -9.69 16.65
C PHE A 404 -7.81 -9.02 16.11
N THR A 405 -7.33 -9.48 14.96
CA THR A 405 -6.19 -8.88 14.27
C THR A 405 -6.21 -9.22 12.79
N GLN A 406 -5.65 -8.33 11.99
CA GLN A 406 -5.17 -8.70 10.66
C GLN A 406 -3.99 -9.69 10.81
N GLY A 407 -3.89 -10.65 9.89
CA GLY A 407 -2.84 -11.66 9.86
C GLY A 407 -1.78 -11.34 8.80
N ASN A 408 -1.97 -11.86 7.60
CA ASN A 408 -1.09 -11.61 6.45
C ASN A 408 -1.78 -12.01 5.13
N CYS A 409 -1.10 -11.81 4.01
CA CYS A 409 -1.48 -12.36 2.71
C CYS A 409 -1.61 -13.89 2.78
N VAL A 410 -2.67 -14.42 2.14
CA VAL A 410 -2.96 -15.87 2.11
C VAL A 410 -1.83 -16.71 1.49
N ASN A 411 -1.01 -16.12 0.62
CA ASN A 411 0.10 -16.81 -0.05
C ASN A 411 1.35 -16.95 0.84
N LEU A 412 1.48 -16.16 1.91
CA LEU A 412 2.63 -16.21 2.82
C LEU A 412 2.43 -17.28 3.91
N THR A 413 2.29 -18.53 3.46
CA THR A 413 1.96 -19.68 4.34
C THR A 413 2.97 -19.90 5.45
N GLU A 414 4.27 -19.78 5.17
CA GLU A 414 5.33 -19.91 6.19
C GLU A 414 5.20 -18.84 7.28
N ALA A 415 4.97 -17.58 6.89
CA ALA A 415 4.77 -16.49 7.85
C ALA A 415 3.50 -16.69 8.69
N LEU A 416 2.40 -17.13 8.07
CA LEU A 416 1.17 -17.47 8.79
C LEU A 416 1.38 -18.62 9.78
N THR A 417 2.15 -19.66 9.41
CA THR A 417 2.50 -20.76 10.32
C THR A 417 3.36 -20.28 11.49
N LEU A 418 4.38 -19.46 11.24
CA LEU A 418 5.22 -18.88 12.30
C LEU A 418 4.42 -17.98 13.26
N TYR A 419 3.44 -17.23 12.75
CA TYR A 419 2.50 -16.48 13.57
C TYR A 419 1.65 -17.40 14.46
N GLU A 420 1.10 -18.48 13.90
CA GLU A 420 0.32 -19.48 14.63
C GLU A 420 1.15 -20.23 15.69
N GLU A 421 2.46 -20.41 15.47
CA GLU A 421 3.39 -20.93 16.47
C GLU A 421 3.51 -19.99 17.69
N GLN A 422 3.53 -18.66 17.47
CA GLN A 422 3.54 -17.70 18.59
C GLN A 422 2.31 -17.84 19.48
N LEU A 423 1.14 -18.12 18.91
CA LEU A 423 -0.11 -18.33 19.66
C LEU A 423 -0.04 -19.54 20.61
N ASN A 424 0.71 -20.58 20.23
CA ASN A 424 0.89 -21.77 21.05
C ASN A 424 1.85 -21.56 22.24
N MET A 425 2.65 -20.50 22.21
CA MET A 425 3.66 -20.19 23.23
C MET A 425 3.19 -19.17 24.27
N LEU A 426 1.98 -18.62 24.13
CA LEU A 426 1.44 -17.60 25.04
C LEU A 426 1.30 -18.14 26.48
N SER A 427 1.34 -17.21 27.45
CA SER A 427 1.27 -17.55 28.88
C SER A 427 -0.04 -18.23 29.31
N CYS A 428 -1.12 -18.05 28.55
CA CYS A 428 -2.37 -18.78 28.71
C CYS A 428 -2.72 -19.57 27.43
N PRO A 429 -3.26 -20.79 27.54
CA PRO A 429 -3.72 -21.53 26.36
C PRO A 429 -4.85 -20.80 25.63
N VAL A 430 -4.73 -20.67 24.31
CA VAL A 430 -5.72 -20.04 23.45
C VAL A 430 -6.27 -21.00 22.40
N GLN A 431 -7.38 -20.62 21.80
CA GLN A 431 -7.90 -21.17 20.55
C GLN A 431 -8.06 -20.03 19.55
N PHE A 432 -8.06 -20.37 18.26
CA PHE A 432 -8.25 -19.37 17.22
C PHE A 432 -9.01 -19.93 16.02
N SER A 433 -9.57 -19.02 15.23
CA SER A 433 -10.09 -19.25 13.88
C SER A 433 -9.55 -18.19 12.95
N LYS A 434 -9.48 -18.51 11.65
CA LYS A 434 -9.08 -17.56 10.62
C LYS A 434 -10.10 -17.47 9.50
N GLU A 435 -10.24 -16.29 8.91
CA GLU A 435 -11.07 -16.04 7.73
C GLU A 435 -10.26 -15.34 6.64
N VAL A 436 -10.55 -15.68 5.38
CA VAL A 436 -9.93 -15.06 4.20
C VAL A 436 -10.88 -13.99 3.67
N VAL A 437 -10.37 -12.77 3.53
CA VAL A 437 -11.16 -11.59 3.21
C VAL A 437 -10.57 -10.92 1.97
N CYS A 438 -11.46 -10.47 1.09
CA CYS A 438 -11.12 -9.59 -0.02
C CYS A 438 -11.20 -8.15 0.46
N VAL A 439 -10.04 -7.52 0.69
CA VAL A 439 -9.94 -6.09 0.96
C VAL A 439 -9.71 -5.40 -0.38
N PRO A 440 -10.61 -4.50 -0.83
CA PRO A 440 -10.61 -3.98 -2.20
C PRO A 440 -9.26 -3.41 -2.64
N SER A 441 -8.65 -2.54 -1.83
CA SER A 441 -7.41 -1.88 -2.21
C SER A 441 -6.18 -2.79 -2.13
N TYR A 442 -6.21 -3.91 -1.41
CA TYR A 442 -5.01 -4.73 -1.17
C TYR A 442 -4.51 -5.46 -2.43
N MET A 443 -5.36 -5.64 -3.44
CA MET A 443 -5.03 -6.40 -4.66
C MET A 443 -4.54 -7.84 -4.37
N GLU A 444 -4.91 -8.38 -3.21
CA GLU A 444 -4.63 -9.72 -2.72
C GLU A 444 -5.61 -10.14 -1.62
N LEU A 445 -5.70 -11.45 -1.38
CA LEU A 445 -6.56 -11.99 -0.32
C LEU A 445 -5.82 -11.98 1.02
N TRP A 446 -6.49 -11.49 2.06
CA TRP A 446 -5.90 -11.30 3.39
C TRP A 446 -6.52 -12.22 4.43
N VAL A 447 -5.71 -12.72 5.36
CA VAL A 447 -6.14 -13.56 6.47
C VAL A 447 -6.39 -12.69 7.71
N PHE A 448 -7.53 -12.87 8.37
CA PHE A 448 -7.83 -12.28 9.68
C PHE A 448 -7.96 -13.36 10.74
N TYR A 449 -7.51 -13.06 11.96
CA TYR A 449 -7.57 -13.99 13.09
C TYR A 449 -8.59 -13.52 14.14
N THR A 450 -9.34 -14.49 14.67
CA THR A 450 -10.08 -14.36 15.92
C THR A 450 -9.47 -15.32 16.93
N ILE A 451 -9.06 -14.82 18.09
CA ILE A 451 -8.36 -15.56 19.14
C ILE A 451 -9.12 -15.42 20.47
N TRP A 452 -9.24 -16.49 21.25
CA TRP A 452 -9.88 -16.46 22.58
C TRP A 452 -9.19 -17.42 23.54
N LYS A 453 -9.30 -17.16 24.85
CA LYS A 453 -8.73 -18.04 25.88
C LYS A 453 -9.45 -19.39 25.89
N LYS A 454 -8.68 -20.48 26.03
CA LYS A 454 -9.26 -21.81 26.23
C LYS A 454 -9.89 -21.88 27.62
N ARG A 455 -11.16 -22.29 27.72
CA ARG A 455 -11.83 -22.47 29.01
C ARG A 455 -11.13 -23.53 29.84
N SER A 456 -10.85 -23.22 31.10
CA SER A 456 -10.33 -24.18 32.07
C SER A 456 -11.39 -25.24 32.37
N GLY A 457 -11.29 -26.43 31.77
CA GLY A 457 -12.17 -27.57 32.08
C GLY A 457 -12.89 -28.26 30.92
N SER A 458 -12.51 -28.02 29.66
CA SER A 458 -13.00 -28.80 28.49
C SER A 458 -12.06 -29.93 28.10
#